data_AF-M2PCT6-F1
#
_entry.id   AF-M2PCT6-F1
#
_cell.length_a   1.000
_cell.length_b   1.000
_cell.length_c   1.000
_cell.angle_alpha   90.00
_cell.angle_beta   90.00
_cell.angle_gamma   90.00
#
_symmetry.space_group_name_H-M   'P 1'
#
loop_
_entity.id
_entity.type
_entity.pdbx_description
1 polymer ?
#
loop_
_entity_poly.entity_id
_entity_poly.type
_entity_poly.pdbx_seq_one_letter_code
_entity_poly.pdbx_strand_id
1 'polypeptide(L)'
;MNEFAVKNWEEVIVSGTDGGPRVAHAHATFGYSGVIEGESVLDYLLYYAGEGYDGAGTTAPGFERFEGSVDGRKGSFVIKHDCGFDEKGFASTFEVVAGSGTGELAGITGTGTTSGALGDPTMSYTLDYSL
;
A
#
# COMPACT_ATOMS: atom_id res chain seq x y z
N MET A 1 16.75 -0.94 7.86
CA MET A 1 15.72 0.07 7.54
C MET A 1 14.55 -0.67 6.94
N ASN A 2 13.32 -0.24 7.18
CA ASN A 2 12.13 -0.89 6.66
C ASN A 2 11.70 -0.18 5.38
N GLU A 3 11.94 -0.82 4.24
CA GLU A 3 11.76 -0.21 2.92
C GLU A 3 11.02 -1.13 1.94
N PHE A 4 10.37 -0.51 0.96
CA PHE A 4 9.76 -1.21 -0.17
C PHE A 4 9.95 -0.44 -1.47
N ALA A 5 9.93 -1.15 -2.59
CA ALA A 5 10.15 -0.59 -3.93
C ALA A 5 9.06 -1.03 -4.91
N VAL A 6 8.68 -0.12 -5.81
CA VAL A 6 7.73 -0.41 -6.90
C VAL A 6 8.37 -1.34 -7.92
N LYS A 7 7.75 -2.50 -8.15
CA LYS A 7 8.12 -3.42 -9.25
C LYS A 7 7.29 -3.17 -10.50
N ASN A 8 6.00 -2.91 -10.32
CA ASN A 8 5.11 -2.45 -11.37
C ASN A 8 4.06 -1.49 -10.80
N TRP A 9 3.45 -0.72 -11.69
CA TRP A 9 2.32 0.14 -11.39
C TRP A 9 1.45 0.23 -12.63
N GLU A 10 0.25 -0.33 -12.57
CA GLU A 10 -0.75 -0.28 -13.62
C GLU A 10 -1.97 0.48 -13.10
N GLU A 11 -2.24 1.65 -13.68
CA GLU A 11 -3.33 2.51 -13.24
C GLU A 11 -4.27 2.86 -14.39
N VAL A 12 -5.56 2.70 -14.14
CA VAL A 12 -6.62 2.98 -15.12
C VAL A 12 -7.73 3.81 -14.49
N ILE A 13 -8.20 4.82 -15.22
CA ILE A 13 -9.39 5.57 -14.80
C ILE A 13 -10.62 4.68 -14.96
N VAL A 14 -11.35 4.46 -13.86
CA VAL A 14 -12.55 3.60 -13.83
C VAL A 14 -13.85 4.40 -13.78
N SER A 15 -13.79 5.67 -13.36
CA SER A 15 -14.93 6.58 -13.36
C SER A 15 -14.45 8.03 -13.38
N GLY A 16 -15.19 8.92 -14.04
CA GLY A 16 -14.92 10.35 -14.07
C GLY A 16 -14.86 10.91 -15.49
N THR A 17 -14.58 12.21 -15.58
CA THR A 17 -14.42 12.93 -16.84
C THR A 17 -13.00 13.44 -16.98
N ASP A 18 -12.58 13.65 -18.23
CA ASP A 18 -11.29 14.28 -18.50
C ASP A 18 -11.22 15.68 -17.85
N GLY A 19 -10.08 15.99 -17.24
CA GLY A 19 -9.84 17.21 -16.47
C GLY A 19 -10.65 17.42 -15.18
N GLY A 20 -11.56 16.51 -14.83
CA GLY A 20 -12.43 16.62 -13.64
C GLY A 20 -12.16 15.59 -12.55
N PRO A 21 -12.99 15.58 -11.49
CA PRO A 21 -12.94 14.55 -10.46
C PRO A 21 -13.07 13.16 -11.06
N ARG A 22 -12.16 12.26 -10.69
CA ARG A 22 -12.09 10.90 -11.23
C ARG A 22 -11.61 9.90 -10.19
N VAL A 23 -11.96 8.64 -10.43
CA VAL A 23 -11.52 7.49 -9.66
C VAL A 23 -10.66 6.61 -10.57
N ALA A 24 -9.50 6.22 -10.09
CA ALA A 24 -8.63 5.26 -10.75
C ALA A 24 -8.54 3.96 -9.95
N HIS A 25 -8.40 2.86 -10.65
CA HIS A 25 -7.94 1.61 -10.07
C HIS A 25 -6.44 1.48 -10.33
N ALA A 26 -5.65 1.34 -9.27
CA ALA A 26 -4.23 1.06 -9.38
C ALA A 26 -3.97 -0.37 -8.91
N HIS A 27 -3.35 -1.17 -9.78
CA HIS A 27 -2.86 -2.51 -9.51
C HIS A 27 -1.32 -2.46 -9.50
N ALA A 28 -0.70 -2.87 -8.39
CA ALA A 28 0.73 -2.72 -8.20
C ALA A 28 1.35 -3.93 -7.52
N THR A 29 2.65 -4.10 -7.74
CA THR A 29 3.49 -5.09 -7.07
C THR A 29 4.67 -4.39 -6.43
N PHE A 30 4.97 -4.73 -5.17
CA PHE A 30 6.10 -4.20 -4.45
C PHE A 30 7.06 -5.29 -4.00
N GLY A 31 8.34 -4.94 -3.83
CA GLY A 31 9.31 -5.74 -3.10
C GLY A 31 9.63 -5.09 -1.76
N TYR A 32 9.59 -5.87 -0.68
CA TYR A 32 9.85 -5.42 0.68
C TYR A 32 11.17 -5.96 1.22
N SER A 33 11.84 -5.14 2.04
CA SER A 33 13.02 -5.50 2.84
C SER A 33 12.94 -4.90 4.24
N GLY A 34 13.65 -5.49 5.20
CA GLY A 34 13.64 -5.13 6.61
C GLY A 34 12.89 -6.15 7.47
N VAL A 35 11.95 -5.69 8.29
CA VAL A 35 11.11 -6.58 9.13
C VAL A 35 10.23 -7.50 8.27
N ILE A 36 9.68 -6.96 7.19
CA ILE A 36 9.02 -7.70 6.12
C ILE A 36 10.06 -7.96 5.02
N GLU A 37 10.21 -9.22 4.64
CA GLU A 37 11.03 -9.67 3.50
C GLU A 37 10.12 -10.46 2.56
N GLY A 38 9.93 -9.99 1.32
CA GLY A 38 9.03 -10.62 0.36
C GLY A 38 8.46 -9.70 -0.70
N GLU A 39 7.32 -10.07 -1.25
CA GLU A 39 6.58 -9.29 -2.24
C GLU A 39 5.14 -9.08 -1.80
N SER A 40 4.49 -8.10 -2.42
CA SER A 40 3.06 -7.90 -2.25
C SER A 40 2.40 -7.51 -3.56
N VAL A 41 1.07 -7.70 -3.59
CA VAL A 41 0.18 -7.21 -4.65
C VAL A 41 -0.86 -6.30 -4.00
N LEU A 42 -1.00 -5.10 -4.55
CA LEU A 42 -1.86 -4.03 -4.07
C LEU A 42 -2.91 -3.68 -5.11
N ASP A 43 -4.13 -3.43 -4.64
CA ASP A 43 -5.20 -2.80 -5.40
C ASP A 43 -5.76 -1.58 -4.62
N TYR A 44 -5.69 -0.39 -5.23
CA TYR A 44 -6.27 0.86 -4.73
C TYR A 44 -7.46 1.34 -5.57
N LEU A 45 -8.38 2.07 -4.94
CA LEU A 45 -9.32 2.96 -5.61
C LEU A 45 -8.96 4.43 -5.30
N LEU A 46 -8.12 5.02 -6.14
CA LEU A 46 -7.57 6.36 -5.97
C LEU A 46 -8.57 7.42 -6.42
N TYR A 47 -8.70 8.48 -5.62
CA TYR A 47 -9.47 9.68 -5.99
C TYR A 47 -8.52 10.78 -6.46
N TYR A 48 -8.85 11.41 -7.59
CA TYR A 48 -8.20 12.61 -8.08
C TYR A 48 -9.23 13.73 -8.18
N ALA A 49 -8.89 14.92 -7.67
CA ALA A 49 -9.81 16.05 -7.65
C ALA A 49 -9.98 16.75 -9.01
N GLY A 50 -9.00 16.62 -9.89
CA GLY A 50 -8.95 17.27 -11.20
C GLY A 50 -7.67 16.87 -11.93
N GLU A 51 -7.24 17.64 -12.93
CA GLU A 51 -5.96 17.40 -13.61
C GLU A 51 -4.78 17.23 -12.64
N GLY A 52 -3.82 16.40 -13.00
CA GLY A 52 -2.62 16.15 -12.19
C GLY A 52 -2.78 15.04 -11.14
N TYR A 53 -1.82 15.01 -10.23
CA TYR A 53 -1.64 13.98 -9.19
C TYR A 53 -1.90 14.59 -7.81
N ASP A 54 -3.18 14.83 -7.50
CA ASP A 54 -3.62 15.41 -6.23
C ASP A 54 -4.95 14.80 -5.75
N GLY A 55 -4.92 14.19 -4.56
CA GLY A 55 -6.08 13.65 -3.87
C GLY A 55 -6.90 14.69 -3.09
N ALA A 56 -6.52 15.97 -3.14
CA ALA A 56 -7.14 17.10 -2.43
C ALA A 56 -7.33 16.86 -0.93
N GLY A 57 -6.34 16.22 -0.30
CA GLY A 57 -6.36 15.87 1.13
C GLY A 57 -7.36 14.78 1.50
N THR A 58 -7.99 14.12 0.52
CA THR A 58 -8.80 12.91 0.73
C THR A 58 -7.91 11.68 0.71
N THR A 59 -8.37 10.62 1.36
CA THR A 59 -7.70 9.33 1.36
C THR A 59 -8.45 8.29 0.53
N ALA A 60 -7.70 7.35 -0.02
CA ALA A 60 -8.15 6.29 -0.90
C ALA A 60 -7.99 4.93 -0.22
N PRO A 61 -9.02 4.05 -0.25
CA PRO A 61 -8.91 2.72 0.31
C PRO A 61 -8.19 1.77 -0.65
N GLY A 62 -7.49 0.79 -0.09
CA GLY A 62 -6.91 -0.32 -0.86
C GLY A 62 -6.64 -1.54 0.00
N PHE A 63 -6.43 -2.68 -0.66
CA PHE A 63 -5.96 -3.90 -0.01
C PHE A 63 -4.65 -4.33 -0.62
N GLU A 64 -3.71 -4.73 0.23
CA GLU A 64 -2.41 -5.23 -0.18
C GLU A 64 -2.17 -6.60 0.45
N ARG A 65 -1.94 -7.62 -0.39
CA ARG A 65 -1.63 -8.98 0.05
C ARG A 65 -0.11 -9.18 0.01
N PHE A 66 0.47 -9.48 1.16
CA PHE A 66 1.88 -9.83 1.31
C PHE A 66 2.10 -11.33 1.18
N GLU A 67 3.24 -11.71 0.61
CA GLU A 67 3.76 -13.08 0.64
C GLU A 67 5.27 -13.05 0.89
N GLY A 68 5.71 -13.72 1.96
CA GLY A 68 7.11 -13.67 2.38
C GLY A 68 7.29 -14.06 3.85
N SER A 69 8.03 -13.24 4.59
CA SER A 69 8.23 -13.41 6.02
C SER A 69 8.19 -12.11 6.81
N VAL A 70 7.74 -12.19 8.07
CA VAL A 70 7.83 -11.13 9.08
C VAL A 70 8.71 -11.64 10.22
N ASP A 71 9.80 -10.94 10.52
CA ASP A 71 10.82 -11.39 11.49
C ASP A 71 11.24 -12.87 11.30
N GLY A 72 11.37 -13.28 10.04
CA GLY A 72 11.75 -14.64 9.63
C GLY A 72 10.62 -15.68 9.65
N ARG A 73 9.43 -15.36 10.14
CA ARG A 73 8.25 -16.27 10.13
C ARG A 73 7.56 -16.22 8.77
N LYS A 74 7.42 -17.36 8.11
CA LYS A 74 6.90 -17.43 6.73
C LYS A 74 5.39 -17.50 6.69
N GLY A 75 4.80 -16.73 5.78
CA GLY A 75 3.37 -16.73 5.55
C GLY A 75 2.93 -15.65 4.57
N SER A 76 1.63 -15.40 4.57
CA SER A 76 0.99 -14.26 3.91
C SER A 76 -0.05 -13.65 4.82
N PHE A 77 -0.39 -12.39 4.56
CA PHE A 77 -1.49 -11.67 5.20
C PHE A 77 -1.94 -10.55 4.28
N VAL A 78 -3.08 -9.95 4.60
CA VAL A 78 -3.63 -8.79 3.88
C VAL A 78 -3.62 -7.60 4.82
N ILE A 79 -3.25 -6.43 4.32
CA ILE A 79 -3.50 -5.15 5.00
C ILE A 79 -4.53 -4.33 4.23
N LYS A 80 -5.24 -3.49 4.96
CA LYS A 80 -6.14 -2.48 4.42
C LYS A 80 -5.51 -1.11 4.62
N HIS A 81 -5.41 -0.35 3.54
CA HIS A 81 -4.85 0.98 3.53
C HIS A 81 -5.92 2.06 3.57
N ASP A 82 -5.49 3.21 4.09
CA ASP A 82 -6.09 4.52 3.89
C ASP A 82 -4.99 5.49 3.44
N CYS A 83 -4.90 5.72 2.12
CA CYS A 83 -3.76 6.36 1.46
C CYS A 83 -4.10 7.76 0.94
N GLY A 84 -3.36 8.77 1.37
CA GLY A 84 -3.40 10.12 0.82
C GLY A 84 -2.16 10.40 -0.04
N PHE A 85 -2.33 11.24 -1.06
CA PHE A 85 -1.24 11.63 -1.95
C PHE A 85 -1.43 13.03 -2.53
N ASP A 86 -0.31 13.66 -2.87
CA ASP A 86 -0.22 14.93 -3.58
C ASP A 86 1.02 14.95 -4.50
N GLU A 87 1.32 16.10 -5.11
CA GLU A 87 2.47 16.28 -6.00
C GLU A 87 3.84 16.06 -5.33
N LYS A 88 3.91 15.96 -3.99
CA LYS A 88 5.15 15.73 -3.26
C LYS A 88 5.38 14.24 -2.97
N GLY A 89 4.32 13.46 -2.86
CA GLY A 89 4.42 12.06 -2.47
C GLY A 89 3.11 11.48 -1.95
N PHE A 90 3.24 10.38 -1.21
CA PHE A 90 2.11 9.71 -0.58
C PHE A 90 2.41 9.34 0.87
N ALA A 91 1.34 9.18 1.64
CA ALA A 91 1.37 8.59 2.97
C ALA A 91 0.10 7.77 3.20
N SER A 92 0.24 6.62 3.84
CA SER A 92 -0.89 5.76 4.23
C SER A 92 -0.79 5.37 5.68
N THR A 93 -1.93 5.23 6.33
CA THR A 93 -2.06 4.32 7.49
C THR A 93 -2.60 2.98 7.01
N PHE A 94 -2.31 1.91 7.71
CA PHE A 94 -2.88 0.60 7.40
C PHE A 94 -3.12 -0.25 8.65
N GLU A 95 -3.99 -1.24 8.50
CA GLU A 95 -4.26 -2.28 9.48
C GLU A 95 -4.16 -3.66 8.83
N VAL A 96 -3.64 -4.66 9.55
CA VAL A 96 -3.71 -6.06 9.14
C VAL A 96 -5.16 -6.52 9.22
N VAL A 97 -5.67 -7.05 8.11
CA VAL A 97 -7.03 -7.61 8.06
C VAL A 97 -7.11 -8.84 8.95
N ALA A 98 -7.99 -8.78 9.95
CA ALA A 98 -8.16 -9.85 10.93
C ALA A 98 -8.44 -11.21 10.27
N GLY A 99 -7.68 -12.24 10.65
CA GLY A 99 -7.83 -13.59 10.14
C GLY A 99 -7.24 -13.83 8.73
N SER A 100 -6.59 -12.83 8.13
CA SER A 100 -5.95 -12.99 6.81
C SER A 100 -4.60 -13.72 6.85
N GLY A 101 -3.98 -13.82 8.04
CA GLY A 101 -2.69 -14.47 8.24
C GLY A 101 -2.69 -15.96 7.91
N THR A 102 -1.62 -16.43 7.26
CA THR A 102 -1.43 -17.84 6.89
C THR A 102 -0.05 -18.36 7.33
N GLY A 103 0.14 -19.68 7.30
CA GLY A 103 1.42 -20.29 7.66
C GLY A 103 1.83 -19.97 9.09
N GLU A 104 3.07 -19.55 9.29
CA GLU A 104 3.59 -19.14 10.60
C GLU A 104 3.09 -17.75 11.02
N LEU A 105 2.39 -17.04 10.13
CA LEU A 105 1.73 -15.75 10.40
C LEU A 105 0.22 -15.90 10.67
N ALA A 106 -0.29 -17.13 10.79
CA ALA A 106 -1.67 -17.36 11.17
C ALA A 106 -1.98 -16.73 12.54
N GLY A 107 -2.96 -15.82 12.58
CA GLY A 107 -3.31 -15.06 13.78
C GLY A 107 -2.67 -13.67 13.88
N ILE A 108 -1.84 -13.26 12.92
CA ILE A 108 -1.22 -11.93 12.91
C ILE A 108 -2.27 -10.81 12.96
N THR A 109 -1.99 -9.81 13.78
CA THR A 109 -2.69 -8.53 13.86
C THR A 109 -1.66 -7.41 13.87
N GLY A 110 -2.02 -6.21 13.45
CA GLY A 110 -1.07 -5.10 13.46
C GLY A 110 -1.57 -3.87 12.73
N THR A 111 -0.79 -2.81 12.85
CA THR A 111 -1.01 -1.53 12.17
C THR A 111 0.32 -0.94 11.75
N GLY A 112 0.27 0.01 10.83
CA GLY A 112 1.48 0.70 10.42
C GLY A 112 1.21 1.86 9.48
N THR A 113 2.29 2.36 8.92
CA THR A 113 2.28 3.47 7.97
C THR A 113 3.17 3.16 6.79
N THR A 114 2.85 3.72 5.63
CA THR A 114 3.76 3.80 4.49
C THR A 114 3.91 5.27 4.07
N SER A 115 5.07 5.64 3.53
CA SER A 115 5.30 6.97 2.99
C SER A 115 6.45 6.99 2.00
N GLY A 116 6.36 7.83 0.97
CA GLY A 116 7.43 8.04 0.00
C GLY A 116 7.28 9.35 -0.76
N ALA A 117 8.38 9.89 -1.25
CA ALA A 117 8.37 11.03 -2.17
C ALA A 117 8.32 10.54 -3.62
N LEU A 118 7.72 11.34 -4.50
CA LEU A 118 7.70 11.01 -5.94
C LEU A 118 9.12 10.99 -6.51
N GLY A 119 9.45 9.91 -7.21
CA GLY A 119 10.75 9.73 -7.88
C GLY A 119 11.83 9.08 -7.02
N ASP A 120 11.59 8.87 -5.72
CA ASP A 120 12.50 8.10 -4.89
C ASP A 120 12.47 6.60 -5.29
N PRO A 121 13.63 5.90 -5.27
CA PRO A 121 13.69 4.50 -5.68
C PRO A 121 13.06 3.54 -4.66
N THR A 122 12.95 3.96 -3.40
CA THR A 122 12.36 3.20 -2.31
C THR A 122 11.51 4.10 -1.41
N MET A 123 10.56 3.48 -0.72
CA MET A 123 9.65 4.12 0.22
C MET A 123 9.79 3.45 1.59
N SER A 124 9.37 4.14 2.65
CA SER A 124 9.48 3.67 4.03
C SER A 124 8.18 3.09 4.56
N TYR A 125 8.27 2.08 5.42
CA TYR A 125 7.13 1.58 6.18
C TYR A 125 7.42 1.39 7.67
N THR A 126 6.35 1.37 8.47
CA THR A 126 6.35 0.89 9.85
C THR A 126 5.42 -0.30 9.98
N LEU A 127 5.68 -1.18 10.94
CA LEU A 127 4.78 -2.28 11.30
C LEU A 127 4.88 -2.50 12.81
N ASP A 128 3.78 -2.26 13.52
CA ASP A 128 3.57 -2.71 14.89
C ASP A 128 2.59 -3.88 14.84
N TYR A 129 3.01 -5.07 15.28
CA TYR A 129 2.25 -6.30 15.11
C TYR A 129 2.31 -7.22 16.33
N SER A 130 1.33 -8.10 16.42
CA SER A 130 1.24 -9.18 17.40
C SER A 130 0.84 -10.48 16.71
N LEU A 131 1.32 -11.60 17.25
CA LEU A 131 1.14 -12.94 16.71
C LEU A 131 1.07 -13.99 17.83
#